data_AF-A0A552DA02-F1
#
_entry.id   AF-A0A552DA02-F1
#
_cell.length_a   1.000
_cell.length_b   1.000
_cell.length_c   1.000
_cell.angle_alpha   90.00
_cell.angle_beta   90.00
_cell.angle_gamma   90.00
#
_symmetry.space_group_name_H-M   'P 1'
#
loop_
_entity.id
_entity.type
_entity.pdbx_description
1 polymer ?
#
loop_
_entity_poly.entity_id
_entity_poly.type
_entity_poly.pdbx_seq_one_letter_code
_entity_poly.pdbx_strand_id
1 'polypeptide(L)'
;MNKPHQLQPREHKLIALYCQCELGMTPRQFYEKWEVTHEQMAEICDRSLSTVRGWFKRGRHYRHPTPTDVRHLALMNFLLEHFEEIPATLWKQLCPSLDSLPRNR
;
A
#
# COMPACT_ATOMS: atom_id res chain seq x y z
N MET A 1 -13.41 19.45 22.01
CA MET A 1 -12.42 19.48 20.91
C MET A 1 -11.04 19.38 21.53
N ASN A 2 -10.31 18.28 21.30
CA ASN A 2 -8.95 18.15 21.80
C ASN A 2 -8.03 19.08 21.00
N LYS A 3 -7.11 19.78 21.68
CA LYS A 3 -6.08 20.56 21.00
C LYS A 3 -5.21 19.61 20.17
N PRO A 4 -4.85 19.98 18.92
CA PRO A 4 -3.98 19.16 18.10
C PRO A 4 -2.65 18.93 18.82
N HIS A 5 -2.10 17.73 18.70
CA HIS A 5 -0.80 17.40 19.27
C HIS A 5 0.28 18.19 18.52
N GLN A 6 1.13 18.92 19.26
CA GLN A 6 2.24 19.64 18.66
C GLN A 6 3.39 18.67 18.38
N LEU A 7 3.83 18.65 17.13
CA LEU A 7 4.91 17.79 16.69
C LEU A 7 6.24 18.22 17.32
N GLN A 8 6.98 17.23 17.80
CA GLN A 8 8.33 17.39 18.31
C GLN A 8 9.35 17.41 17.15
N PRO A 9 10.56 17.95 17.35
CA PRO A 9 11.57 18.01 16.28
C PRO A 9 11.87 16.67 15.60
N ARG A 10 11.82 15.56 16.37
CA ARG A 10 12.00 14.20 15.83
C ARG A 10 10.90 13.80 14.85
N GLU A 11 9.66 14.22 15.09
CA GLU A 11 8.50 13.89 14.26
C GLU A 11 8.50 14.72 12.98
N HIS A 12 8.91 16.00 13.07
CA HIS A 12 9.18 16.81 11.89
C HIS A 12 10.27 16.21 11.00
N LYS A 13 11.36 15.71 11.59
CA LYS A 13 12.43 15.02 10.83
C LYS A 13 11.89 13.78 10.13
N LEU A 14 11.07 12.97 10.80
CA LEU A 14 10.44 11.80 10.20
C LEU A 14 9.55 12.20 9.00
N ILE A 15 8.72 13.23 9.15
CA ILE A 15 7.87 13.74 8.06
C ILE A 15 8.74 14.20 6.87
N ALA A 16 9.81 14.95 7.13
CA ALA A 16 10.71 15.40 6.07
C ALA A 16 11.34 14.22 5.30
N LEU A 17 11.83 13.20 6.02
CA LEU A 17 12.36 11.98 5.41
C LEU A 17 11.29 11.25 4.60
N TYR A 18 10.06 11.15 5.11
CA TYR A 18 8.95 10.50 4.42
C TYR A 18 8.52 11.25 3.15
N CYS A 19 8.53 12.59 3.18
CA CYS A 19 8.23 13.42 2.01
C CYS A 19 9.29 13.30 0.91
N GLN A 20 10.54 13.03 1.28
CA GLN A 20 11.66 12.81 0.35
C GLN A 20 11.79 11.34 -0.06
N CYS A 21 11.02 10.44 0.53
CA CYS A 21 11.09 9.02 0.27
C CYS A 21 10.35 8.66 -1.03
N GLU A 22 11.08 8.16 -2.01
CA GLU A 22 10.55 7.58 -3.26
C GLU A 22 10.05 6.14 -3.05
N LEU A 23 9.19 5.93 -2.05
CA LEU A 23 8.57 4.63 -1.80
C LEU A 23 7.60 4.30 -2.95
N GLY A 24 7.98 3.35 -3.80
CA GLY A 24 7.17 2.96 -4.95
C GLY A 24 7.45 1.55 -5.44
N MET A 25 6.40 0.88 -5.92
CA MET A 25 6.46 -0.44 -6.53
C MET A 25 5.51 -0.48 -7.73
N THR A 26 5.99 -0.89 -8.89
CA THR A 26 5.14 -0.95 -10.08
C THR A 26 4.15 -2.13 -10.00
N PRO A 27 2.99 -2.06 -10.69
CA PRO A 27 2.04 -3.17 -10.76
C PRO A 27 2.69 -4.48 -11.22
N ARG A 28 3.64 -4.40 -12.16
CA ARG A 28 4.33 -5.58 -12.67
C ARG A 28 5.25 -6.21 -11.62
N GLN A 29 6.05 -5.41 -10.92
CA GLN A 29 6.87 -5.90 -9.82
C GLN A 29 6.01 -6.53 -8.71
N PHE A 30 4.90 -5.88 -8.35
CA PHE A 30 4.01 -6.38 -7.31
C PHE A 30 3.37 -7.71 -7.70
N TYR A 31 2.87 -7.79 -8.94
CA TYR A 31 2.31 -9.01 -9.52
C TYR A 31 3.35 -10.15 -9.59
N GLU A 32 4.56 -9.87 -10.07
CA GLU A 32 5.64 -10.87 -10.17
C GLU A 32 6.10 -11.39 -8.81
N LYS A 33 5.99 -10.58 -7.75
CA LYS A 33 6.41 -10.97 -6.39
C LYS A 33 5.35 -11.77 -5.64
N TRP A 34 4.08 -11.37 -5.73
CA TRP A 34 3.00 -11.88 -4.88
C TRP A 34 1.96 -12.72 -5.62
N GLU A 35 2.02 -12.78 -6.96
CA GLU A 35 1.07 -13.50 -7.82
C GLU A 35 -0.42 -13.15 -7.58
N VAL A 36 -0.68 -11.92 -7.13
CA VAL A 36 -2.05 -11.42 -6.88
C VAL A 36 -2.87 -11.26 -8.16
N THR A 37 -4.19 -11.29 -8.02
CA THR A 37 -5.09 -11.03 -9.16
C THR A 37 -5.16 -9.54 -9.50
N HIS A 38 -5.62 -9.22 -10.72
CA HIS A 38 -5.90 -7.83 -11.10
C HIS A 38 -7.02 -7.22 -10.25
N GLU A 39 -7.95 -8.04 -9.78
CA GLU A 39 -9.04 -7.67 -8.88
C GLU A 39 -8.50 -7.26 -7.51
N GLN A 40 -7.57 -8.04 -6.92
CA GLN A 40 -6.92 -7.67 -5.66
C GLN A 40 -6.10 -6.38 -5.79
N MET A 41 -5.36 -6.20 -6.88
CA MET A 41 -4.65 -4.93 -7.12
C MET A 41 -5.61 -3.74 -7.28
N ALA A 42 -6.78 -3.96 -7.87
CA ALA A 42 -7.80 -2.94 -8.02
C ALA A 42 -8.34 -2.50 -6.65
N GLU A 43 -8.59 -3.46 -5.75
CA GLU A 43 -8.99 -3.19 -4.36
C GLU A 43 -7.88 -2.47 -3.58
N ILE A 44 -6.63 -2.95 -3.64
CA ILE A 44 -5.48 -2.33 -2.96
C ILE A 44 -5.30 -0.86 -3.38
N CYS A 45 -5.48 -0.56 -4.67
CA CYS A 45 -5.23 0.78 -5.20
C CYS A 45 -6.48 1.68 -5.23
N ASP A 46 -7.65 1.18 -4.81
CA ASP A 46 -8.95 1.85 -5.01
C ASP A 46 -9.19 2.28 -6.47
N ARG A 47 -9.05 1.33 -7.40
CA ARG A 47 -9.19 1.53 -8.84
C ARG A 47 -10.21 0.59 -9.43
N SER A 48 -10.72 0.96 -10.61
CA SER A 48 -11.50 0.02 -11.42
C SER A 48 -10.61 -1.10 -11.97
N LEU A 49 -11.16 -2.31 -12.06
CA LEU A 49 -10.50 -3.44 -12.73
C LEU A 49 -10.06 -3.10 -14.17
N SER A 50 -10.84 -2.28 -14.88
CA SER A 50 -10.51 -1.79 -16.23
C SER A 50 -9.23 -0.94 -16.23
N THR A 51 -9.05 -0.11 -15.21
CA THR A 51 -7.83 0.69 -15.01
C THR A 51 -6.63 -0.21 -14.79
N VAL A 52 -6.73 -1.18 -13.87
CA VAL A 52 -5.65 -2.13 -13.56
C VAL A 52 -5.27 -2.96 -14.78
N ARG A 53 -6.25 -3.52 -15.49
CA ARG A 53 -6.00 -4.24 -16.76
C ARG A 53 -5.24 -3.36 -17.77
N GLY A 54 -5.50 -2.05 -17.78
CA GLY A 54 -4.77 -1.08 -18.60
C GLY A 54 -3.27 -0.98 -18.29
N TRP A 55 -2.86 -1.22 -17.04
CA TRP A 55 -1.45 -1.20 -16.62
C TRP A 55 -0.64 -2.36 -17.20
N PHE A 56 -1.30 -3.43 -17.66
CA PHE A 56 -0.64 -4.60 -18.24
C PHE A 56 -0.78 -4.68 -19.76
N LYS A 57 -1.48 -3.71 -20.38
CA LYS A 57 -1.59 -3.61 -21.84
C LYS A 57 -0.30 -3.05 -22.44
N ARG A 58 -0.14 -3.22 -23.76
CA ARG A 58 0.97 -2.67 -24.55
C ARG A 58 0.47 -1.63 -25.56
N GLY A 59 1.36 -0.74 -25.99
CA GLY A 59 1.10 0.26 -27.03
C GLY A 59 0.02 1.28 -26.62
N ARG A 60 -0.81 1.71 -27.57
CA ARG A 60 -1.81 2.78 -27.40
C ARG A 60 -2.87 2.56 -26.32
N HIS A 61 -2.99 1.34 -25.80
CA HIS A 61 -3.96 0.99 -24.75
C HIS A 61 -3.32 0.83 -23.37
N TYR A 62 -2.00 0.99 -23.28
CA TYR A 62 -1.29 1.04 -22.01
C TYR A 62 -1.69 2.29 -21.23
N ARG A 63 -1.91 2.11 -19.92
CA ARG A 63 -2.14 3.20 -18.97
C ARG A 63 -1.03 3.17 -17.94
N HIS A 64 -0.44 4.31 -17.67
CA HIS A 64 0.53 4.41 -16.58
C HIS A 64 -0.19 4.40 -15.23
N PRO A 65 0.29 3.63 -14.24
CA PRO A 65 -0.15 3.80 -12.85
C PRO A 65 0.27 5.19 -12.35
N THR A 66 -0.57 5.81 -11.53
CA THR A 66 -0.26 7.09 -10.88
C THR A 66 0.77 6.89 -9.77
N PRO A 67 1.47 7.95 -9.32
CA PRO A 67 2.35 7.86 -8.16
C PRO A 67 1.65 7.33 -6.90
N THR A 68 0.37 7.64 -6.71
CA THR A 68 -0.44 7.10 -5.61
C THR A 68 -0.62 5.59 -5.72
N ASP A 69 -0.91 5.08 -6.91
CA ASP A 69 -1.08 3.63 -7.14
C ASP A 69 0.23 2.89 -6.83
N VAL A 70 1.34 3.43 -7.34
CA VAL A 70 2.70 2.90 -7.11
C VAL A 70 3.07 2.92 -5.62
N ARG A 71 2.64 3.94 -4.88
CA ARG A 71 2.84 4.04 -3.42
C ARG A 71 1.98 3.05 -2.66
N HIS A 72 0.71 2.87 -3.03
CA HIS A 72 -0.18 1.88 -2.40
C HIS A 72 0.36 0.46 -2.56
N LEU A 73 0.84 0.10 -3.75
CA LEU A 73 1.47 -1.20 -3.99
C LEU A 73 2.74 -1.38 -3.16
N ALA A 74 3.56 -0.33 -3.01
CA ALA A 74 4.76 -0.38 -2.16
C ALA A 74 4.42 -0.55 -0.68
N LEU A 75 3.40 0.17 -0.19
CA LEU A 75 2.92 0.05 1.19
C LEU A 75 2.36 -1.35 1.44
N MET A 76 1.54 -1.88 0.52
CA MET A 76 1.03 -3.25 0.64
C MET A 76 2.16 -4.28 0.59
N ASN A 77 3.17 -4.08 -0.26
CA ASN A 77 4.35 -4.94 -0.27
C ASN A 77 5.05 -4.95 1.08
N PHE A 78 5.30 -3.77 1.68
CA PHE A 78 5.92 -3.66 2.99
C PHE A 78 5.11 -4.41 4.06
N LEU A 79 3.79 -4.25 4.04
CA LEU A 79 2.88 -4.93 4.96
C LEU A 79 2.91 -6.45 4.81
N LEU A 80 2.98 -6.96 3.58
CA LEU A 80 3.08 -8.40 3.30
C LEU A 80 4.45 -8.97 3.67
N GLU A 81 5.55 -8.26 3.40
CA GLU A 81 6.90 -8.70 3.77
C GLU A 81 7.08 -8.81 5.29
N HIS A 82 6.51 -7.88 6.04
CA HIS A 82 6.65 -7.81 7.49
C HIS A 82 5.40 -8.30 8.23
N PHE A 83 4.55 -9.10 7.58
CA PHE A 83 3.25 -9.46 8.14
C PHE A 83 3.37 -10.13 9.52
N GLU A 84 4.33 -11.04 9.68
CA GLU A 84 4.60 -11.76 10.93
C GLU A 84 5.39 -10.93 11.95
N GLU A 85 6.14 -9.93 11.50
CA GLU A 85 6.97 -9.07 12.35
C GLU A 85 6.16 -7.93 12.99
N ILE A 86 5.10 -7.47 12.31
CA ILE A 86 4.24 -6.40 12.81
C ILE A 86 3.39 -6.93 13.98
N PRO A 87 3.49 -6.33 15.18
CA PRO A 87 2.70 -6.76 16.32
C PRO A 87 1.19 -6.70 16.05
N ALA A 88 0.45 -7.69 16.54
CA ALA A 88 -1.01 -7.77 16.40
C ALA A 88 -1.74 -6.50 16.90
N THR A 89 -1.19 -5.79 17.89
CA THR A 89 -1.73 -4.52 18.38
C THR A 89 -1.67 -3.41 17.33
N LEU A 90 -0.60 -3.33 16.54
CA LEU A 90 -0.47 -2.37 15.45
C LEU A 90 -1.38 -2.75 14.28
N TRP A 91 -1.51 -4.05 14.00
CA TRP A 91 -2.47 -4.57 13.03
C TRP A 91 -3.91 -4.15 13.35
N LYS A 92 -4.33 -4.21 14.62
CA LYS A 92 -5.64 -3.74 15.06
C LYS A 92 -5.81 -2.22 14.91
N GLN A 93 -4.73 -1.45 15.02
CA GLN A 93 -4.79 0.00 14.80
C GLN A 93 -4.89 0.35 13.31
N LEU A 94 -4.18 -0.38 12.45
CA LEU A 94 -4.21 -0.20 10.99
C LEU A 94 -5.53 -0.70 10.39
N CYS A 95 -6.01 -1.86 10.86
CA CYS A 95 -7.22 -2.51 10.41
C CYS A 95 -8.06 -2.93 11.62
N PRO A 96 -8.94 -2.06 12.14
CA PRO A 96 -9.78 -2.38 13.30
C PRO A 96 -10.69 -3.60 13.09
N SER A 97 -10.98 -3.94 11.84
CA SER A 97 -11.76 -5.13 11.47
C SER A 97 -10.94 -6.43 11.42
N LEU A 98 -9.61 -6.40 11.63
CA LEU A 98 -8.74 -7.59 11.46
C LEU A 98 -9.06 -8.72 12.44
N ASP A 99 -9.79 -8.45 13.53
CA ASP A 99 -10.29 -9.48 14.45
C ASP A 99 -11.28 -10.47 13.79
N SER A 100 -11.75 -10.19 12.56
CA SER A 100 -12.60 -11.09 11.77
C SER A 100 -11.85 -11.91 10.72
N LEU A 101 -10.55 -11.70 10.49
CA LEU A 101 -9.79 -12.54 9.57
C LEU A 101 -9.50 -13.90 10.21
N PRO A 102 -9.66 -15.02 9.47
CA PRO A 102 -9.26 -16.32 9.98
C PRO A 102 -7.76 -16.29 10.28
N ARG A 103 -7.41 -16.53 11.55
CA ARG A 103 -6.03 -16.81 11.95
C ARG A 103 -5.63 -18.10 11.25
N ASN A 104 -4.85 -18.01 10.18
CA ASN A 104 -4.22 -19.17 9.59
C ASN A 104 -3.33 -19.80 10.67
N ARG A 105 -3.59 -21.09 10.90
CA ARG A 105 -2.99 -21.95 11.91
C ARG A 105 -1.78 -22.64 11.32
#